data_AF-N9HFK9-F1
#
_entry.id   AF-N9HFK9-F1
#
_cell.length_a   1.000
_cell.length_b   1.000
_cell.length_c   1.000
_cell.angle_alpha   90.00
_cell.angle_beta   90.00
_cell.angle_gamma   90.00
#
_symmetry.space_group_name_H-M   'P 1'
#
loop_
_entity.id
_entity.type
_entity.pdbx_description
1 polymer ?
#
loop_
_entity_poly.entity_id
_entity_poly.type
_entity_poly.pdbx_seq_one_letter_code
_entity_poly.pdbx_strand_id
1 'polypeptide(L)'
;MKWIKGILLGLVILLLLIAGMLAYLLQASGKVSDFKAWQPQTGISVHGLTVNFFGVSTLLLDDGHGQILIDGFFSRPSLRQVITRPIQSDKLLLEQLVQRHGLSRTQAILVTHSHYDHVLDVPALLEMLPKTAIVGSPSTLNIARANPKVTPPQLQLVKPGQV
;
A
#
# COMPACT_ATOMS: atom_id res chain seq x y z
N MET A 1 -48.19 25.43 4.37
CA MET A 1 -48.08 24.12 5.07
C MET A 1 -47.93 22.89 4.16
N LYS A 2 -48.65 22.75 3.03
CA LYS A 2 -48.54 21.56 2.16
C LYS A 2 -47.14 21.38 1.53
N TRP A 3 -46.49 22.46 1.12
CA TRP A 3 -45.14 22.40 0.52
C TRP A 3 -44.05 22.01 1.53
N ILE A 4 -44.20 22.41 2.79
CA ILE A 4 -43.30 21.99 3.88
C ILE A 4 -43.37 20.46 4.07
N LYS A 5 -44.56 19.86 4.02
CA LYS A 5 -44.72 18.39 4.10
C LYS A 5 -44.08 17.66 2.91
N GLY A 6 -44.19 18.23 1.71
CA GLY A 6 -43.54 17.68 0.51
C GLY A 6 -42.01 17.73 0.58
N ILE A 7 -41.44 18.85 1.05
CA ILE A 7 -40.00 19.00 1.27
C ILE A 7 -39.51 18.01 2.33
N LEU A 8 -40.22 17.90 3.46
CA LEU A 8 -39.85 16.97 4.53
C LEU A 8 -39.86 15.52 4.04
N LEU A 9 -40.87 15.12 3.28
CA LEU A 9 -40.94 13.79 2.67
C LEU A 9 -39.78 13.54 1.70
N GLY A 10 -39.45 14.53 0.86
CA GLY A 10 -38.31 14.45 -0.05
C GLY A 10 -36.97 14.26 0.69
N LEU A 11 -36.76 14.99 1.79
CA LEU A 11 -35.56 14.84 2.63
C LEU A 11 -35.47 13.46 3.29
N VAL A 12 -36.60 12.93 3.78
CA VAL A 12 -36.64 11.57 4.35
C VAL A 12 -36.29 10.52 3.30
N ILE A 13 -36.85 10.63 2.09
CA ILE A 13 -36.53 9.72 0.98
C ILE A 13 -35.04 9.80 0.63
N LEU A 14 -34.49 11.01 0.51
CA LEU A 14 -33.07 11.21 0.22
C LEU A 14 -32.18 10.59 1.31
N LEU A 15 -32.51 10.76 2.59
CA LEU A 15 -31.78 10.15 3.70
C LEU A 15 -31.82 8.63 3.65
N LEU A 16 -32.98 8.04 3.32
CA LEU A 16 -33.11 6.59 3.16
C LEU A 16 -32.28 6.06 1.98
N LEU A 17 -32.25 6.79 0.86
CA LEU A 17 -31.42 6.44 -0.30
C LEU A 17 -29.92 6.50 0.05
N ILE A 18 -29.49 7.55 0.75
CA ILE A 18 -28.11 7.69 1.21
C ILE A 18 -27.75 6.56 2.18
N ALA A 19 -28.63 6.26 3.15
CA ALA A 19 -28.40 5.19 4.11
C ALA A 19 -28.31 3.82 3.42
N GLY A 20 -29.20 3.53 2.46
CA GLY A 20 -29.17 2.31 1.65
C GLY A 20 -27.90 2.21 0.80
N MET A 21 -27.48 3.32 0.18
CA MET A 21 -26.22 3.39 -0.56
C MET A 21 -25.01 3.13 0.34
N LEU A 22 -24.95 3.77 1.51
CA LEU A 22 -23.86 3.55 2.47
C LEU A 22 -23.82 2.10 2.97
N ALA A 23 -24.97 1.51 3.29
CA ALA A 23 -25.04 0.10 3.68
C ALA A 23 -24.51 -0.83 2.58
N TYR A 24 -24.88 -0.56 1.31
CA TYR A 24 -24.38 -1.30 0.15
C TYR A 24 -22.86 -1.09 -0.05
N LEU A 25 -22.35 0.13 0.10
CA LEU A 25 -20.93 0.43 -0.09
C LEU A 25 -20.05 -0.12 1.04
N LEU A 26 -20.59 -0.24 2.26
CA LEU A 26 -19.89 -0.78 3.42
C LEU A 26 -19.97 -2.31 3.53
N GLN A 27 -20.77 -2.97 2.70
CA GLN A 27 -20.82 -4.43 2.67
C GLN A 27 -19.50 -4.97 2.09
N ALA A 28 -19.04 -6.12 2.59
CA ALA A 28 -17.87 -6.78 2.01
C ALA A 28 -18.14 -7.13 0.54
N SER A 29 -17.20 -6.82 -0.35
CA SER A 29 -17.31 -7.06 -1.79
C SER A 29 -17.20 -8.53 -2.21
N GLY A 30 -16.90 -9.42 -1.26
CA GLY A 30 -16.80 -10.86 -1.48
C GLY A 30 -16.68 -11.64 -0.17
N LYS A 31 -16.77 -12.97 -0.24
CA LYS A 31 -16.58 -13.85 0.92
C LYS A 31 -15.26 -14.59 0.77
N VAL A 32 -14.47 -14.64 1.84
CA VAL A 32 -13.21 -15.42 1.87
C VAL A 32 -13.45 -16.90 1.56
N SER A 33 -14.65 -17.41 1.89
CA SER A 33 -15.08 -18.78 1.54
C SER A 33 -15.06 -19.06 0.03
N ASP A 34 -15.28 -18.04 -0.80
CA ASP A 34 -15.33 -18.19 -2.25
C ASP A 34 -13.94 -18.52 -2.80
N PHE A 35 -12.88 -18.24 -2.03
CA PHE A 35 -11.49 -18.49 -2.39
C PHE A 35 -10.93 -19.80 -1.85
N LYS A 36 -11.78 -20.70 -1.33
CA LYS A 36 -11.35 -21.97 -0.73
C LYS A 36 -10.48 -22.83 -1.66
N ALA A 37 -10.77 -22.80 -2.96
CA ALA A 37 -10.01 -23.54 -3.98
C ALA A 37 -8.56 -23.05 -4.17
N TRP A 38 -8.27 -21.80 -3.79
CA TRP A 38 -6.94 -21.19 -3.91
C TRP A 38 -6.23 -21.05 -2.56
N GLN A 39 -6.72 -21.72 -1.51
CA GLN A 39 -5.98 -21.77 -0.25
C GLN A 39 -4.66 -22.51 -0.45
N PRO A 40 -3.55 -21.97 0.06
CA PRO A 40 -2.25 -22.60 -0.09
C PRO A 40 -2.28 -23.98 0.57
N GLN A 41 -1.73 -24.98 -0.12
CA GLN A 41 -1.51 -26.30 0.48
C GLN A 41 -0.42 -26.17 1.54
N THR A 42 -0.76 -26.46 2.79
CA THR A 42 0.19 -26.48 3.90
C THR A 42 1.11 -27.69 3.78
N GLY A 43 2.41 -27.52 4.09
CA GLY A 43 3.37 -28.64 4.17
C GLY A 43 4.27 -28.85 2.95
N ILE A 44 4.24 -27.98 1.95
CA ILE A 44 5.29 -27.96 0.91
C ILE A 44 6.57 -27.40 1.54
N SER A 45 7.68 -28.12 1.42
CA SER A 45 8.99 -27.61 1.86
C SER A 45 9.26 -26.29 1.16
N VAL A 46 9.58 -25.25 1.93
CA VAL A 46 9.89 -23.92 1.39
C VAL A 46 11.31 -23.93 0.82
N HIS A 47 11.46 -24.55 -0.35
CA HIS A 47 12.66 -24.44 -1.16
C HIS A 47 12.33 -23.59 -2.39
N GLY A 48 12.96 -22.43 -2.52
CA GLY A 48 12.75 -21.50 -3.63
C GLY A 48 12.10 -20.19 -3.22
N LEU A 49 11.40 -19.56 -4.17
CA LEU A 49 10.81 -18.22 -4.04
C LEU A 49 9.63 -18.22 -3.07
N THR A 50 9.67 -17.32 -2.09
CA THR A 50 8.56 -17.03 -1.17
C THR A 50 7.96 -15.67 -1.49
N VAL A 51 6.65 -15.52 -1.21
CA VAL A 51 5.94 -14.26 -1.35
C VAL A 51 5.21 -13.95 -0.05
N ASN A 52 5.52 -12.82 0.56
CA ASN A 52 4.81 -12.31 1.74
C ASN A 52 3.89 -11.18 1.33
N PHE A 53 2.60 -11.29 1.65
CA PHE A 53 1.61 -10.25 1.42
C PHE A 53 1.34 -9.45 2.69
N PHE A 54 1.66 -8.16 2.67
CA PHE A 54 1.51 -7.25 3.81
C PHE A 54 0.21 -6.44 3.77
N GLY A 55 -0.67 -6.73 2.82
CA GLY A 55 -1.90 -5.99 2.56
C GLY A 55 -1.72 -4.86 1.53
N VAL A 56 -2.85 -4.30 1.11
CA VAL A 56 -2.95 -3.37 -0.04
C VAL A 56 -2.34 -4.04 -1.27
N SER A 57 -1.18 -3.60 -1.72
CA SER A 57 -0.42 -4.13 -2.84
C SER A 57 1.01 -4.51 -2.45
N THR A 58 1.34 -4.47 -1.15
CA THR A 58 2.71 -4.66 -0.69
C THR A 58 3.06 -6.15 -0.67
N LEU A 59 3.99 -6.53 -1.54
CA LEU A 59 4.50 -7.90 -1.70
C LEU A 59 6.01 -7.91 -1.52
N LEU A 60 6.52 -8.83 -0.70
CA LEU A 60 7.95 -9.15 -0.66
C LEU A 60 8.18 -10.50 -1.33
N LEU A 61 8.91 -10.47 -2.43
CA LEU A 61 9.43 -11.65 -3.12
C LEU A 61 10.82 -11.93 -2.54
N ASP A 62 11.04 -13.13 -1.98
CA ASP A 62 12.31 -13.52 -1.34
C ASP A 62 12.70 -14.94 -1.76
N ASP A 63 13.85 -15.09 -2.40
CA ASP A 63 14.42 -16.38 -2.83
C ASP A 63 15.46 -16.94 -1.84
N GLY A 64 15.67 -16.26 -0.70
CA GLY A 64 16.67 -16.57 0.32
C GLY A 64 18.00 -15.83 0.15
N HIS A 65 18.28 -15.30 -1.04
CA HIS A 65 19.50 -14.55 -1.37
C HIS A 65 19.22 -13.06 -1.59
N GLY A 66 18.21 -12.75 -2.40
CA GLY A 66 17.79 -11.42 -2.78
C GLY A 66 16.29 -11.21 -2.58
N GLN A 67 15.92 -9.94 -2.48
CA GLN A 67 14.53 -9.55 -2.26
C GLN A 67 14.09 -8.46 -3.23
N ILE A 68 12.84 -8.55 -3.68
CA ILE A 68 12.13 -7.47 -4.38
C ILE A 68 10.89 -7.12 -3.57
N LEU A 69 10.75 -5.82 -3.25
CA LEU A 69 9.60 -5.30 -2.56
C LEU A 69 8.71 -4.53 -3.54
N ILE A 70 7.41 -4.80 -3.56
CA ILE A 70 6.42 -4.03 -4.31
C ILE A 70 5.80 -3.01 -3.36
N ASP A 71 5.82 -1.74 -3.77
CA ASP A 71 5.29 -0.54 -3.08
C ASP A 71 5.90 -0.24 -1.69
N GLY A 72 5.87 -1.20 -0.76
CA GLY A 72 6.46 -1.05 0.57
C GLY A 72 5.65 -0.16 1.51
N PHE A 73 4.33 -0.14 1.40
CA PHE A 73 3.45 0.60 2.31
C PHE A 73 3.21 -0.22 3.58
N PHE A 74 3.52 0.32 4.74
CA PHE A 74 3.41 -0.33 6.06
C PHE A 74 2.74 0.53 7.14
N SER A 75 2.89 1.87 7.12
CA SER A 75 2.50 2.76 8.23
C SER A 75 0.99 2.97 8.43
N ARG A 76 0.16 2.50 7.49
CA ARG A 76 -1.32 2.43 7.55
C ARG A 76 -2.01 3.58 8.32
N PRO A 77 -1.83 4.86 7.92
CA PRO A 77 -2.57 5.96 8.54
C PRO A 77 -4.08 5.74 8.35
N SER A 78 -4.84 5.96 9.42
CA SER A 78 -6.30 5.90 9.39
C SER A 78 -6.88 6.99 8.48
N LEU A 79 -8.09 6.75 7.93
CA LEU A 79 -8.77 7.71 7.06
C LEU A 79 -8.91 9.10 7.70
N ARG A 80 -9.21 9.15 9.01
CA ARG A 80 -9.27 10.41 9.76
C ARG A 80 -7.93 11.15 9.71
N GLN A 81 -6.81 10.45 9.92
CA GLN A 81 -5.48 11.07 9.86
C GLN A 81 -5.20 11.62 8.47
N VAL A 82 -5.49 10.86 7.41
CA VAL A 82 -5.32 11.28 6.01
C VAL A 82 -6.10 12.57 5.70
N ILE A 83 -7.33 12.71 6.21
CA ILE A 83 -8.19 13.88 5.95
C ILE A 83 -7.81 15.10 6.80
N THR A 84 -7.37 14.89 8.04
CA THR A 84 -7.24 15.97 9.03
C THR A 84 -5.83 16.54 9.17
N ARG A 85 -4.79 15.84 8.70
CA ARG A 85 -3.40 16.26 8.91
C ARG A 85 -2.45 15.65 7.87
N PRO A 86 -1.26 16.25 7.69
CA PRO A 86 -0.17 15.59 6.99
C PRO A 86 0.14 14.22 7.61
N ILE A 87 0.34 13.22 6.75
CA ILE A 87 0.69 11.85 7.14
C ILE A 87 2.20 11.64 7.04
N GLN A 88 2.71 10.69 7.82
CA GLN A 88 4.13 10.35 7.88
C GLN A 88 4.31 8.85 8.11
N SER A 89 5.49 8.35 7.78
CA SER A 89 5.90 6.98 8.10
C SER A 89 6.03 6.75 9.60
N ASP A 90 5.63 5.57 10.06
CA ASP A 90 5.93 5.03 11.38
C ASP A 90 7.32 4.38 11.34
N LYS A 91 8.35 5.16 11.69
CA LYS A 91 9.75 4.69 11.62
C LYS A 91 10.01 3.47 12.50
N LEU A 92 9.38 3.38 13.68
CA LEU A 92 9.58 2.27 14.59
C LEU A 92 9.02 0.97 14.00
N LEU A 93 7.84 1.03 13.38
CA LEU A 93 7.27 -0.09 12.66
C LEU A 93 8.17 -0.54 11.50
N LEU A 94 8.67 0.42 10.71
CA LEU A 94 9.56 0.12 9.59
C LEU A 94 10.86 -0.57 10.05
N GLU A 95 11.49 -0.08 11.12
CA GLU A 95 12.70 -0.72 11.69
C GLU A 95 12.43 -2.16 12.12
N GLN A 96 11.30 -2.41 12.80
CA GLN A 96 10.90 -3.75 13.22
C GLN A 96 10.68 -4.68 12.02
N LEU A 97 10.03 -4.19 10.96
CA LEU A 97 9.77 -4.96 9.74
C LEU A 97 11.05 -5.24 8.96
N VAL A 98 11.95 -4.26 8.85
CA VAL A 98 13.27 -4.42 8.24
C VAL A 98 14.04 -5.56 8.91
N GLN A 99 14.05 -5.58 10.24
CA GLN A 99 14.72 -6.64 11.00
C GLN A 99 14.00 -7.98 10.85
N ARG A 100 12.68 -8.02 11.05
CA ARG A 100 11.87 -9.25 11.04
C ARG A 100 11.92 -9.98 9.70
N HIS A 101 11.93 -9.24 8.60
CA HIS A 101 11.90 -9.80 7.24
C HIS A 101 13.24 -9.72 6.52
N GLY A 102 14.31 -9.29 7.20
CA GLY A 102 15.64 -9.20 6.61
C GLY A 102 15.72 -8.26 5.40
N LEU A 103 14.94 -7.17 5.40
CA LEU A 103 14.78 -6.28 4.24
C LEU A 103 16.09 -5.62 3.78
N SER A 104 17.17 -5.71 4.56
CA SER A 104 18.52 -5.34 4.13
C SER A 104 19.01 -6.09 2.87
N ARG A 105 18.38 -7.22 2.51
CA ARG A 105 18.65 -7.95 1.24
C ARG A 105 17.84 -7.41 0.06
N THR A 106 16.94 -6.45 0.28
CA THR A 106 16.10 -5.87 -0.78
C THR A 106 16.97 -5.17 -1.81
N GLN A 107 16.93 -5.65 -3.03
CA GLN A 107 17.69 -5.09 -4.14
C GLN A 107 16.92 -3.94 -4.78
N ALA A 108 15.60 -4.09 -4.91
CA ALA A 108 14.73 -3.09 -5.50
C ALA A 108 13.38 -2.99 -4.78
N ILE A 109 12.88 -1.76 -4.67
CA ILE A 109 11.49 -1.44 -4.39
C ILE A 109 10.86 -1.02 -5.71
N LEU A 110 9.86 -1.73 -6.19
CA LEU A 110 9.10 -1.37 -7.39
C LEU A 110 7.81 -0.68 -6.95
N VAL A 111 7.65 0.60 -7.26
CA VAL A 111 6.43 1.34 -6.94
C VAL A 111 5.53 1.39 -8.15
N THR A 112 4.34 0.84 -8.01
CA THR A 112 3.33 0.71 -9.06
C THR A 112 2.82 2.08 -9.52
N HIS A 113 2.45 2.95 -8.57
CA HIS A 113 2.04 4.33 -8.81
C HIS A 113 2.17 5.18 -7.54
N SER A 114 2.01 6.50 -7.66
CA SER A 114 2.41 7.45 -6.61
C SER A 114 1.28 7.89 -5.68
N HIS A 115 0.28 7.04 -5.44
CA HIS A 115 -0.68 7.27 -4.35
C HIS A 115 -0.02 6.97 -2.99
N TYR A 116 -0.51 7.60 -1.91
CA TYR A 116 0.16 7.52 -0.60
C TYR A 116 0.25 6.08 -0.07
N ASP A 117 -0.76 5.26 -0.35
CA ASP A 117 -0.83 3.84 0.01
C ASP A 117 0.09 2.93 -0.80
N HIS A 118 0.92 3.52 -1.68
CA HIS A 118 1.96 2.83 -2.44
C HIS A 118 3.37 3.41 -2.21
N VAL A 119 3.47 4.63 -1.67
CA VAL A 119 4.75 5.38 -1.68
C VAL A 119 5.08 6.07 -0.36
N LEU A 120 4.14 6.14 0.60
CA LEU A 120 4.34 6.90 1.85
C LEU A 120 5.65 6.52 2.57
N ASP A 121 5.96 5.23 2.63
CA ASP A 121 7.08 4.70 3.41
C ASP A 121 8.38 4.57 2.61
N VAL A 122 8.32 4.73 1.29
CA VAL A 122 9.48 4.60 0.41
C VAL A 122 10.64 5.51 0.82
N PRO A 123 10.44 6.82 1.09
CA PRO A 123 11.56 7.68 1.49
C PRO A 123 12.22 7.22 2.80
N ALA A 124 11.46 6.72 3.77
CA ALA A 124 12.00 6.23 5.04
C ALA A 124 12.70 4.88 4.87
N LEU A 125 12.14 3.98 4.06
CA LEU A 125 12.76 2.69 3.71
C LEU A 125 14.10 2.90 2.99
N LEU A 126 14.18 3.82 2.04
CA LEU A 126 15.43 4.09 1.30
C LEU A 126 16.55 4.68 2.19
N GLU A 127 16.19 5.40 3.25
CA GLU A 127 17.14 5.83 4.28
C GLU A 127 17.68 4.62 5.08
N MET A 128 16.82 3.65 5.40
CA MET A 128 17.21 2.43 6.13
C MET A 128 17.93 1.41 5.23
N LEU A 129 17.69 1.47 3.92
CA LEU A 129 18.14 0.51 2.92
C LEU A 129 18.99 1.22 1.84
N PRO A 130 20.21 1.68 2.17
CA PRO A 130 21.00 2.55 1.29
C PRO A 130 21.48 1.87 -0.01
N LYS A 131 21.43 0.54 -0.08
CA LYS A 131 21.81 -0.25 -1.27
C LYS A 131 20.63 -0.59 -2.17
N THR A 132 19.42 -0.27 -1.75
CA THR A 132 18.19 -0.62 -2.46
C THR A 132 17.86 0.44 -3.50
N ALA A 133 17.58 0.01 -4.73
CA ALA A 133 17.05 0.86 -5.77
C ALA A 133 15.54 1.07 -5.60
N ILE A 134 15.05 2.27 -5.86
CA ILE A 134 13.63 2.55 -6.08
C ILE A 134 13.40 2.67 -7.58
N VAL A 135 12.54 1.81 -8.10
CA VAL A 135 12.14 1.80 -9.51
C VAL A 135 10.72 2.34 -9.60
N GLY A 136 10.52 3.41 -10.37
CA GLY A 136 9.20 4.01 -10.50
C GLY A 136 9.13 5.18 -11.47
N SER A 137 7.95 5.79 -11.51
CA SER A 137 7.66 6.96 -12.36
C SER A 137 8.43 8.21 -11.90
N PRO A 138 8.47 9.29 -12.71
CA PRO A 138 9.05 10.56 -12.27
C PRO A 138 8.43 11.08 -10.96
N SER A 139 7.12 10.90 -10.78
CA SER A 139 6.40 11.31 -9.57
C SER A 139 6.86 10.51 -8.34
N THR A 140 7.03 9.19 -8.47
CA THR A 140 7.59 8.36 -7.39
C THR A 140 9.01 8.81 -7.02
N LEU A 141 9.87 9.06 -8.01
CA LEU A 141 11.24 9.48 -7.73
C LEU A 141 11.29 10.88 -7.08
N ASN A 142 10.36 11.77 -7.40
CA ASN A 142 10.25 13.07 -6.73
C ASN A 142 9.86 12.92 -5.25
N ILE A 143 8.96 11.97 -4.93
CA ILE A 143 8.62 11.67 -3.54
C ILE A 143 9.81 11.07 -2.80
N ALA A 144 10.54 10.13 -3.43
CA ALA A 144 11.75 9.55 -2.83
C ALA A 144 12.80 10.62 -2.48
N ARG A 145 13.00 11.61 -3.37
CA ARG A 145 13.92 12.74 -3.15
C ARG A 145 13.54 13.66 -1.98
N ALA A 146 12.32 13.56 -1.46
CA ALA A 146 11.93 14.34 -0.27
C ALA A 146 12.74 13.95 0.97
N ASN A 147 13.32 12.74 1.00
CA ASN A 147 14.30 12.38 2.03
C ASN A 147 15.72 12.72 1.56
N PRO A 148 16.45 13.63 2.25
CA PRO A 148 17.78 14.07 1.85
C PRO A 148 18.86 12.99 1.89
N LYS A 149 18.59 11.85 2.56
CA LYS A 149 19.51 10.70 2.59
C LYS A 149 19.40 9.81 1.35
N VAL A 150 18.38 10.02 0.52
CA VAL A 150 18.21 9.27 -0.72
C VAL A 150 19.18 9.79 -1.77
N THR A 151 20.01 8.90 -2.29
CA THR A 151 21.09 9.25 -3.22
C THR A 151 20.68 8.99 -4.67
N PRO A 152 21.25 9.71 -5.66
CA PRO A 152 20.94 9.49 -7.07
C PRO A 152 21.09 8.03 -7.56
N PRO A 153 22.08 7.23 -7.10
CA PRO A 153 22.18 5.82 -7.48
C PRO A 153 21.00 4.94 -7.06
N GLN A 154 20.26 5.33 -6.00
CA GLN A 154 19.05 4.61 -5.61
C GLN A 154 17.88 4.89 -6.56
N LEU A 155 17.90 5.97 -7.34
CA LEU A 155 16.75 6.42 -8.13
C LEU A 155 16.78 5.85 -9.55
N GLN A 156 15.87 4.92 -9.85
CA GLN A 156 15.75 4.32 -11.18
C GLN A 156 14.40 4.68 -11.82
N LEU A 157 14.46 5.42 -12.92
CA LEU A 157 13.27 5.78 -13.69
C LEU A 157 12.84 4.59 -14.55
N VAL A 158 11.57 4.23 -14.48
CA VAL A 158 10.95 3.27 -15.41
C VAL A 158 10.00 3.99 -16.36
N LYS A 159 10.01 3.55 -17.63
CA LYS A 159 9.06 4.00 -18.67
C LYS A 159 8.20 2.83 -19.14
N PRO A 160 6.94 3.08 -19.53
CA PRO A 160 6.11 2.06 -20.17
C PRO A 160 6.82 1.42 -21.37
N GLY A 161 6.81 0.09 -21.45
CA GLY A 161 7.44 -0.67 -22.54
C GLY A 161 8.96 -0.80 -22.48
N GLN A 162 9.60 -0.38 -21.38
CA GLN A 162 11.02 -0.60 -21.14
C GLN A 162 11.29 -2.11 -20.93
N VAL A 163 12.23 -2.66 -21.70
CA VAL A 163 12.70 -4.05 -21.64
C VAL A 163 14.11 -4.08 -21.05
#